data_AF-A0A7S4NGG9-F1
#
_entry.id   AF-A0A7S4NGG9-F1
#
_cell.length_a   1.000
_cell.length_b   1.000
_cell.length_c   1.000
_cell.angle_alpha   90.00
_cell.angle_beta   90.00
_cell.angle_gamma   90.00
#
_symmetry.space_group_name_H-M   'P 1'
#
loop_
_entity.id
_entity.type
_entity.pdbx_description
1 polymer ?
#
loop_
_entity_poly.entity_id
_entity_poly.type
_entity_poly.pdbx_seq_one_letter_code
_entity_poly.pdbx_strand_id
1 'polypeptide(L)'
;MPSVFKRVSRPDPIVPDTTLDQELGNAADDANLTLYFVNLAVASASDLVNADFGGKSDPFCKVTLGEVSQRTVTVQNSLDPVWNDQMNFFVADKPDKITFHVFDEDTGMGSGKDDSLGEVEFEFSDMFETGVKYEGELKLRNVKKGRIRVALRCRMMKPIETEIKLGYVEKQLEGKGKEQEATVAALDESEKLREDAIEELSTKEQEIIQKADELAEKQKLHQTELTEKEQRILDQAQAIEQKIQDYEEAQVALKETELKKQEAETKLTEAEEEILRKAEELETKERENADALTAKEKEILAAADKLEEKERAHDEVVKKMEQTEALRAEVENELTAKEQVIQEQAKQIELKAKESADTLSAKEKEILEASKALAEREAAAKDAQQKQDAAQNELDAMIKEKELLEGEVVKVKGERDELSRKLAQATGDANAASDLARKHEQKQAEVNSLTKDKEGLEKDLGKANADLRALQEKEAAAKAGTRKAGCMIM
;
A
#
# COMPACT_ATOMS: atom_id res chain seq x y z
N MET A 1 -44.04 -25.64 -29.68
CA MET A 1 -45.49 -25.56 -30.00
C MET A 1 -46.16 -24.74 -28.91
N PRO A 2 -47.13 -23.85 -29.19
CA PRO A 2 -47.28 -22.83 -30.24
C PRO A 2 -47.36 -21.42 -29.57
N SER A 3 -47.22 -20.27 -30.23
CA SER A 3 -48.27 -19.65 -31.05
C SER A 3 -47.68 -18.53 -31.90
N VAL A 4 -47.95 -18.67 -33.20
CA VAL A 4 -47.70 -17.72 -34.26
C VAL A 4 -48.78 -16.65 -34.20
N PHE A 5 -48.43 -15.40 -33.90
CA PHE A 5 -49.31 -14.28 -34.23
C PHE A 5 -49.08 -13.88 -35.69
N LYS A 6 -49.97 -14.37 -36.56
CA LYS A 6 -50.13 -13.88 -37.93
C LYS A 6 -50.44 -12.38 -37.88
N ARG A 7 -49.71 -11.57 -38.67
CA ARG A 7 -50.15 -10.22 -39.02
C ARG A 7 -51.52 -10.33 -39.69
N VAL A 8 -52.52 -9.71 -39.08
CA VAL A 8 -53.84 -9.56 -39.70
C VAL A 8 -53.70 -8.46 -40.75
N SER A 9 -53.84 -8.82 -42.02
CA SER A 9 -53.97 -7.85 -43.11
C SER A 9 -55.29 -7.11 -42.95
N ARG A 10 -55.27 -5.78 -43.16
CA ARG A 10 -56.48 -4.95 -43.19
C ARG A 10 -57.42 -5.48 -44.29
N PRO A 11 -58.73 -5.57 -44.04
CA PRO A 11 -59.69 -5.84 -45.10
C PRO A 11 -59.74 -4.65 -46.05
N ASP A 12 -59.76 -4.92 -47.35
CA ASP A 12 -59.89 -3.91 -48.39
C ASP A 12 -61.27 -3.21 -48.29
N PRO A 13 -61.36 -1.92 -48.66
CA PRO A 13 -62.63 -1.19 -48.63
C PRO A 13 -63.64 -1.83 -49.59
N ILE A 14 -64.83 -2.14 -49.08
CA ILE A 14 -65.96 -2.55 -49.90
C ILE A 14 -66.48 -1.29 -50.62
N VAL A 15 -66.15 -1.16 -51.90
CA VAL A 15 -66.79 -0.19 -52.80
C VAL A 15 -68.13 -0.75 -53.26
N PRO A 16 -69.26 -0.04 -53.03
CA PRO A 16 -70.55 -0.46 -53.56
C PRO A 16 -70.62 -0.30 -55.08
N ASP A 17 -71.32 -1.26 -55.69
CA ASP A 17 -71.51 -1.51 -57.11
C ASP A 17 -72.08 -0.28 -57.88
N THR A 18 -71.37 0.15 -58.92
CA THR A 18 -71.61 1.35 -59.75
C THR A 18 -72.75 1.20 -60.77
N THR A 19 -73.60 0.18 -60.63
CA THR A 19 -74.69 -0.10 -61.57
C THR A 19 -75.94 0.75 -61.35
N LEU A 20 -76.09 1.40 -60.18
CA LEU A 20 -77.27 2.23 -59.87
C LEU A 20 -77.13 3.69 -60.36
N ASP A 21 -75.90 4.18 -60.47
CA ASP A 21 -75.61 5.57 -60.85
C ASP A 21 -75.86 5.83 -62.35
N GLN A 22 -75.70 4.80 -63.19
CA GLN A 22 -75.98 4.89 -64.64
C GLN A 22 -77.47 4.90 -64.99
N GLU A 23 -78.34 4.33 -64.13
CA GLU A 23 -79.80 4.36 -64.36
C GLU A 23 -80.44 5.66 -63.85
N LEU A 24 -79.90 6.28 -62.79
CA LEU A 24 -80.39 7.55 -62.26
C LEU A 24 -79.94 8.77 -63.08
N GLY A 25 -78.73 8.75 -63.64
CA GLY A 25 -78.19 9.86 -64.44
C GLY A 25 -78.98 10.14 -65.73
N ASN A 26 -79.57 9.11 -66.35
CA ASN A 26 -80.34 9.28 -67.58
C ASN A 26 -81.81 9.71 -67.35
N ALA A 27 -82.31 9.66 -66.11
CA ALA A 27 -83.72 9.92 -65.82
C ALA A 27 -84.01 11.36 -65.33
N ALA A 28 -82.98 12.07 -64.87
CA ALA A 28 -83.14 13.38 -64.25
C ALA A 28 -82.96 14.57 -65.22
N ASP A 29 -82.21 14.41 -66.32
CA ASP A 29 -81.77 15.55 -67.14
C ASP A 29 -82.70 15.90 -68.34
N ASP A 30 -83.65 15.05 -68.75
CA ASP A 30 -84.53 15.32 -69.92
C ASP A 30 -85.97 15.75 -69.55
N ALA A 31 -86.28 15.94 -68.27
CA ALA A 31 -87.66 16.05 -67.79
C ALA A 31 -88.04 17.41 -67.19
N ASN A 32 -87.75 18.53 -67.87
CA ASN A 32 -88.61 19.72 -67.72
C ASN A 32 -89.92 19.52 -68.52
N LEU A 33 -90.60 18.40 -68.26
CA LEU A 33 -91.79 17.89 -68.94
C LEU A 33 -93.05 18.67 -68.55
N THR A 34 -93.00 20.00 -68.64
CA THR A 34 -94.22 20.81 -68.55
C THR A 34 -94.98 20.63 -69.86
N LEU A 35 -96.05 19.84 -69.83
CA LEU A 35 -96.89 19.60 -71.01
C LEU A 35 -98.06 20.59 -71.02
N TYR A 36 -98.24 21.26 -72.15
CA TYR A 36 -99.37 22.14 -72.42
C TYR A 36 -100.44 21.34 -73.17
N PHE A 37 -101.63 21.27 -72.57
CA PHE A 37 -102.78 20.59 -73.13
C PHE A 37 -103.81 21.61 -73.64
N VAL A 38 -104.17 21.51 -74.92
CA VAL A 38 -105.19 22.33 -75.57
C VAL A 38 -106.31 21.44 -76.08
N ASN A 39 -107.50 21.67 -75.56
CA ASN A 39 -108.74 21.06 -76.05
C ASN A 39 -109.49 22.09 -76.89
N LEU A 40 -109.79 21.71 -78.14
CA LEU A 40 -110.43 22.54 -79.14
C LEU A 40 -111.69 21.85 -79.66
N ALA A 41 -112.76 22.61 -79.86
CA ALA A 41 -113.93 22.18 -80.61
C ALA A 41 -114.17 23.14 -81.80
N VAL A 42 -114.23 22.59 -83.02
CA VAL A 42 -114.60 23.32 -84.24
C VAL A 42 -116.06 23.00 -84.56
N ALA A 43 -116.96 23.93 -84.23
CA ALA A 43 -118.39 23.68 -84.28
C ALA A 43 -118.94 23.79 -85.72
N SER A 44 -118.79 24.95 -86.34
CA SER A 44 -119.37 25.23 -87.66
C SER A 44 -118.67 26.41 -88.33
N ALA A 45 -118.86 26.57 -89.63
CA ALA A 45 -118.64 27.83 -90.31
C ALA A 45 -119.96 28.36 -90.90
N SER A 46 -120.01 29.65 -91.18
CA SER A 46 -121.17 30.31 -91.78
C SER A 46 -120.75 31.36 -92.79
N ASP A 47 -121.59 31.55 -93.80
CA ASP A 47 -121.43 32.55 -94.86
C ASP A 47 -120.09 32.44 -95.61
N LEU A 48 -119.64 31.20 -95.89
CA LEU A 48 -118.42 30.95 -96.66
C LEU A 48 -118.54 31.46 -98.10
N VAL A 49 -117.38 31.76 -98.71
CA VAL A 49 -117.30 32.05 -100.15
C VAL A 49 -117.53 30.76 -100.91
N ASN A 50 -118.23 30.84 -102.04
CA ASN A 50 -118.35 29.70 -102.95
C ASN A 50 -117.15 29.74 -103.93
N ALA A 51 -116.27 28.75 -103.88
CA ALA A 51 -115.16 28.65 -104.83
C ALA A 51 -115.58 27.89 -106.11
N ASP A 52 -116.56 27.01 -106.04
CA ASP A 52 -117.03 26.21 -107.16
C ASP A 52 -117.81 26.98 -108.24
N PHE A 53 -117.45 26.76 -109.52
CA PHE A 53 -118.14 27.30 -110.69
C PHE A 53 -119.43 26.52 -111.06
N GLY A 54 -119.72 25.41 -110.36
CA GLY A 54 -120.81 24.47 -110.69
C GLY A 54 -121.46 23.74 -109.51
N GLY A 55 -121.37 24.28 -108.29
CA GLY A 55 -121.87 23.69 -107.04
C GLY A 55 -121.77 24.68 -105.88
N LYS A 56 -121.94 24.23 -104.64
CA LYS A 56 -121.38 24.92 -103.47
C LYS A 56 -120.11 24.19 -103.05
N SER A 57 -119.19 24.92 -102.43
CA SER A 57 -118.00 24.37 -101.79
C SER A 57 -118.29 23.16 -100.87
N ASP A 58 -117.29 22.28 -100.79
CA ASP A 58 -117.10 21.14 -99.90
C ASP A 58 -116.12 21.51 -98.77
N PRO A 59 -116.49 22.35 -97.79
CA PRO A 59 -115.55 22.89 -96.83
C PRO A 59 -115.06 21.89 -95.76
N PHE A 60 -113.77 21.96 -95.46
CA PHE A 60 -113.14 21.41 -94.26
C PHE A 60 -112.23 22.45 -93.59
N CYS A 61 -112.02 22.33 -92.27
CA CYS A 61 -111.11 23.21 -91.54
C CYS A 61 -109.84 22.46 -91.13
N LYS A 62 -108.68 22.97 -91.53
CA LYS A 62 -107.38 22.57 -91.02
C LYS A 62 -106.98 23.49 -89.86
N VAL A 63 -106.75 22.89 -88.70
CA VAL A 63 -106.27 23.53 -87.49
C VAL A 63 -104.79 23.23 -87.32
N THR A 64 -103.98 24.27 -87.13
CA THR A 64 -102.54 24.14 -86.90
C THR A 64 -102.15 24.78 -85.58
N LEU A 65 -101.42 24.03 -84.74
CA LEU A 65 -100.86 24.45 -83.46
C LEU A 65 -99.39 24.04 -83.37
N GLY A 66 -98.47 25.01 -83.47
CA GLY A 66 -97.04 24.73 -83.57
C GLY A 66 -96.73 23.86 -84.81
N GLU A 67 -96.11 22.70 -84.59
CA GLU A 67 -95.83 21.72 -85.65
C GLU A 67 -96.96 20.71 -85.89
N VAL A 68 -97.99 20.69 -85.02
CA VAL A 68 -99.09 19.71 -85.10
C VAL A 68 -100.26 20.32 -85.87
N SER A 69 -100.78 19.61 -86.86
CA SER A 69 -102.02 20.00 -87.55
C SER A 69 -103.02 18.86 -87.61
N GLN A 70 -104.30 19.20 -87.44
CA GLN A 70 -105.44 18.28 -87.54
C GLN A 70 -106.47 18.91 -88.48
N ARG A 71 -107.25 18.10 -89.20
CA ARG A 71 -108.31 18.61 -90.09
C ARG A 71 -109.65 18.01 -89.71
N THR A 72 -110.72 18.79 -89.89
CA THR A 72 -112.09 18.30 -89.71
C THR A 72 -112.49 17.39 -90.87
N VAL A 73 -113.61 16.69 -90.71
CA VAL A 73 -114.31 16.05 -91.83
C VAL A 73 -114.75 17.11 -92.85
N THR A 74 -114.83 16.70 -94.12
CA THR A 74 -115.35 17.54 -95.20
C THR A 74 -116.87 17.47 -95.22
N VAL A 75 -117.54 18.62 -95.33
CA VAL A 75 -118.99 18.69 -95.48
C VAL A 75 -119.29 19.08 -96.91
N GLN A 76 -119.89 18.17 -97.68
CA GLN A 76 -120.13 18.41 -99.11
C GLN A 76 -121.26 19.43 -99.35
N ASN A 77 -121.07 20.28 -100.36
CA ASN A 77 -122.04 21.19 -100.96
C ASN A 77 -122.72 22.12 -99.94
N SER A 78 -121.93 22.79 -99.09
CA SER A 78 -122.42 23.67 -98.04
C SER A 78 -121.55 24.91 -97.83
N LEU A 79 -122.17 26.09 -97.74
CA LEU A 79 -121.51 27.34 -97.33
C LEU A 79 -121.66 27.63 -95.83
N ASP A 80 -122.42 26.78 -95.12
CA ASP A 80 -122.67 26.84 -93.68
C ASP A 80 -122.41 25.45 -93.06
N PRO A 81 -121.18 24.92 -93.16
CA PRO A 81 -120.88 23.58 -92.69
C PRO A 81 -120.95 23.47 -91.17
N VAL A 82 -121.44 22.34 -90.69
CA VAL A 82 -121.43 21.99 -89.26
C VAL A 82 -120.59 20.74 -89.09
N TRP A 83 -119.45 20.88 -88.42
CA TRP A 83 -118.50 19.80 -88.19
C TRP A 83 -118.66 19.18 -86.80
N ASN A 84 -118.85 20.01 -85.77
CA ASN A 84 -118.86 19.61 -84.36
C ASN A 84 -117.68 18.71 -83.96
N ASP A 85 -116.50 19.01 -84.51
CA ASP A 85 -115.33 18.15 -84.36
C ASP A 85 -114.51 18.56 -83.13
N GLN A 86 -113.98 17.57 -82.39
CA GLN A 86 -113.20 17.79 -81.18
C GLN A 86 -111.75 17.36 -81.38
N MET A 87 -110.83 18.27 -81.11
CA MET A 87 -109.41 18.10 -81.31
C MET A 87 -108.65 18.33 -80.01
N ASN A 88 -107.63 17.52 -79.78
CA ASN A 88 -106.74 17.61 -78.61
C ASN A 88 -105.30 17.76 -79.08
N PHE A 89 -104.58 18.72 -78.50
CA PHE A 89 -103.18 18.96 -78.77
C PHE A 89 -102.36 18.88 -77.47
N PHE A 90 -101.21 18.23 -77.56
CA PHE A 90 -100.19 18.18 -76.51
C PHE A 90 -98.92 18.77 -77.09
N VAL A 91 -98.40 19.81 -76.47
CA VAL A 91 -97.16 20.46 -76.90
C VAL A 91 -96.25 20.66 -75.70
N ALA A 92 -94.95 20.44 -75.91
CA ALA A 92 -93.93 20.63 -74.89
C ALA A 92 -93.63 22.12 -74.66
N ASP A 93 -93.70 22.92 -75.73
CA ASP A 93 -93.50 24.36 -75.68
C ASP A 93 -94.83 25.10 -75.56
N LYS A 94 -94.83 26.24 -74.84
CA LYS A 94 -96.04 27.06 -74.64
C LYS A 94 -96.53 27.57 -76.00
N PRO A 95 -97.73 27.18 -76.46
CA PRO A 95 -98.23 27.67 -77.73
C PRO A 95 -98.87 29.03 -77.55
N ASP A 96 -98.49 29.99 -78.39
CA ASP A 96 -99.04 31.35 -78.30
C ASP A 96 -100.31 31.53 -79.13
N LYS A 97 -100.38 30.81 -80.26
CA LYS A 97 -101.38 31.03 -81.31
C LYS A 97 -101.81 29.74 -82.00
N ILE A 98 -103.05 29.73 -82.47
CA ILE A 98 -103.64 28.63 -83.24
C ILE A 98 -104.24 29.18 -84.53
N THR A 99 -104.04 28.46 -85.63
CA THR A 99 -104.50 28.88 -86.95
C THR A 99 -105.59 27.94 -87.43
N PHE A 100 -106.72 28.52 -87.81
CA PHE A 100 -107.84 27.84 -88.46
C PHE A 100 -107.87 28.23 -89.93
N HIS A 101 -107.74 27.27 -90.82
CA HIS A 101 -107.75 27.49 -92.26
C HIS A 101 -108.85 26.66 -92.87
N VAL A 102 -109.84 27.31 -93.48
CA VAL A 102 -110.94 26.62 -94.17
C VAL A 102 -110.57 26.47 -95.64
N PHE A 103 -110.72 25.25 -96.14
CA PHE A 103 -110.44 24.86 -97.52
C PHE A 103 -111.66 24.20 -98.13
N ASP A 104 -111.73 24.25 -99.45
CA ASP A 104 -112.67 23.55 -100.30
C ASP A 104 -112.03 22.26 -100.83
N GLU A 105 -112.55 21.08 -100.50
CA GLU A 105 -111.98 19.80 -100.95
C GLU A 105 -112.44 19.45 -102.38
N ASP A 106 -111.68 19.91 -103.37
CA ASP A 106 -111.95 19.61 -104.78
C ASP A 106 -111.53 18.17 -105.14
N THR A 107 -112.50 17.27 -105.18
CA THR A 107 -112.29 15.87 -105.59
C THR A 107 -112.47 15.62 -107.11
N GLY A 108 -112.65 16.68 -107.91
CA GLY A 108 -113.02 16.61 -109.34
C GLY A 108 -111.97 17.14 -110.34
N MET A 109 -111.45 16.22 -111.17
CA MET A 109 -110.92 16.39 -112.55
C MET A 109 -110.37 17.77 -113.03
N GLY A 110 -109.47 18.43 -112.29
CA GLY A 110 -108.63 19.51 -112.83
C GLY A 110 -107.94 20.33 -111.75
N SER A 111 -106.63 20.10 -111.57
CA SER A 111 -105.76 20.64 -110.49
C SER A 111 -106.17 20.25 -109.07
N GLY A 112 -105.72 19.09 -108.59
CA GLY A 112 -105.96 18.58 -107.23
C GLY A 112 -105.25 19.36 -106.11
N LYS A 113 -105.54 20.65 -105.99
CA LYS A 113 -105.17 21.50 -104.85
C LYS A 113 -106.44 22.14 -104.30
N ASP A 114 -106.67 21.95 -103.02
CA ASP A 114 -107.82 22.51 -102.30
C ASP A 114 -107.82 24.04 -102.34
N ASP A 115 -108.96 24.65 -102.67
CA ASP A 115 -109.12 26.10 -102.74
C ASP A 115 -109.30 26.70 -101.33
N SER A 116 -108.68 27.85 -101.06
CA SER A 116 -108.78 28.46 -99.74
C SER A 116 -110.07 29.28 -99.58
N LEU A 117 -110.88 28.92 -98.58
CA LEU A 117 -112.12 29.61 -98.19
C LEU A 117 -111.91 30.62 -97.04
N GLY A 118 -110.66 30.85 -96.65
CA GLY A 118 -110.24 31.85 -95.67
C GLY A 118 -109.58 31.27 -94.42
N GLU A 119 -108.86 32.13 -93.70
CA GLU A 119 -108.05 31.74 -92.55
C GLU A 119 -108.24 32.70 -91.37
N VAL A 120 -108.06 32.21 -90.14
CA VAL A 120 -108.01 33.05 -88.94
C VAL A 120 -107.00 32.50 -87.94
N GLU A 121 -106.20 33.38 -87.39
CA GLU A 121 -105.25 33.09 -86.31
C GLU A 121 -105.83 33.68 -85.01
N PHE A 122 -105.85 32.88 -83.96
CA PHE A 122 -106.34 33.22 -82.62
C PHE A 122 -105.20 33.08 -81.61
N GLU A 123 -104.91 34.14 -80.87
CA GLU A 123 -103.90 34.17 -79.82
C GLU A 123 -104.55 33.77 -78.49
N PHE A 124 -103.92 32.84 -77.77
CA PHE A 124 -104.51 32.22 -76.58
C PHE A 124 -103.50 31.86 -75.47
N SER A 125 -102.26 32.38 -75.58
CA SER A 125 -101.16 32.11 -74.64
C SER A 125 -101.52 32.41 -73.17
N ASP A 126 -102.35 33.43 -72.94
CA ASP A 126 -102.84 33.88 -71.63
C ASP A 126 -103.85 32.91 -70.99
N MET A 127 -104.48 32.06 -71.80
CA MET A 127 -105.48 31.08 -71.32
C MET A 127 -104.86 29.97 -70.47
N PHE A 128 -103.55 29.68 -70.61
CA PHE A 128 -102.86 28.69 -69.77
C PHE A 128 -102.68 29.15 -68.32
N GLU A 129 -102.58 30.46 -68.10
CA GLU A 129 -102.37 31.06 -66.79
C GLU A 129 -103.72 31.39 -66.12
N THR A 130 -104.66 31.89 -66.91
CA THR A 130 -105.98 32.30 -66.42
C THR A 130 -106.95 31.12 -66.26
N GLY A 131 -106.75 30.03 -67.02
CA GLY A 131 -107.62 28.85 -67.02
C GLY A 131 -109.02 29.10 -67.59
N VAL A 132 -109.26 30.25 -68.21
CA VAL A 132 -110.54 30.66 -68.80
C VAL A 132 -110.80 29.85 -70.09
N LYS A 133 -112.07 29.57 -70.39
CA LYS A 133 -112.52 28.92 -71.64
C LYS A 133 -112.95 29.99 -72.64
N TYR A 134 -112.58 29.85 -73.91
CA TYR A 134 -113.11 30.65 -75.01
C TYR A 134 -114.19 29.88 -75.77
N GLU A 135 -115.27 30.56 -76.19
CA GLU A 135 -116.30 30.02 -77.08
C GLU A 135 -116.91 31.18 -77.88
N GLY A 136 -116.76 31.18 -79.20
CA GLY A 136 -117.19 32.31 -80.02
C GLY A 136 -117.04 32.11 -81.53
N GLU A 137 -117.52 33.10 -82.29
CA GLU A 137 -117.34 33.18 -83.74
C GLU A 137 -116.15 34.07 -84.11
N LEU A 138 -115.27 33.55 -84.96
CA LEU A 138 -114.09 34.22 -85.50
C LEU A 138 -114.33 34.52 -86.98
N LYS A 139 -113.99 35.74 -87.42
CA LYS A 139 -114.13 36.15 -88.83
C LYS A 139 -112.93 35.66 -89.64
N LEU A 140 -113.21 35.00 -90.77
CA LEU A 140 -112.17 34.55 -91.70
C LEU A 140 -111.55 35.75 -92.44
N ARG A 141 -110.24 35.72 -92.59
CA ARG A 141 -109.41 36.70 -93.31
C ARG A 141 -109.07 36.19 -94.71
N ASN A 142 -108.62 37.10 -95.56
CA ASN A 142 -108.29 36.87 -96.97
C ASN A 142 -109.48 36.43 -97.86
N VAL A 143 -110.72 36.61 -97.36
CA VAL A 143 -111.97 36.35 -98.10
C VAL A 143 -113.00 37.44 -97.88
N LYS A 144 -113.97 37.55 -98.80
CA LYS A 144 -115.02 38.58 -98.75
C LYS A 144 -115.99 38.38 -97.58
N LYS A 145 -116.26 37.12 -97.24
CA LYS A 145 -117.23 36.69 -96.22
C LYS A 145 -116.85 35.32 -95.68
N GLY A 146 -117.33 35.00 -94.48
CA GLY A 146 -117.02 33.76 -93.79
C GLY A 146 -116.72 33.97 -92.31
N ARG A 147 -117.34 33.17 -91.45
CA ARG A 147 -117.05 33.09 -90.01
C ARG A 147 -116.96 31.64 -89.57
N ILE A 148 -116.09 31.34 -88.62
CA ILE A 148 -115.92 30.01 -88.01
C ILE A 148 -116.19 30.07 -86.52
N ARG A 149 -116.92 29.09 -85.97
CA ARG A 149 -117.28 29.01 -84.56
C ARG A 149 -116.42 27.96 -83.86
N VAL A 150 -115.71 28.38 -82.82
CA VAL A 150 -114.73 27.53 -82.11
C VAL A 150 -114.84 27.68 -80.59
N ALA A 151 -114.43 26.66 -79.86
CA ALA A 151 -114.29 26.70 -78.41
C ALA A 151 -112.95 26.11 -77.96
N LEU A 152 -112.23 26.80 -77.06
CA LEU A 152 -110.88 26.44 -76.62
C LEU A 152 -110.76 26.36 -75.09
N ARG A 153 -110.00 25.39 -74.60
CA ARG A 153 -109.64 25.21 -73.18
C ARG A 153 -108.18 24.77 -73.04
N CYS A 154 -107.44 25.44 -72.15
CA CYS A 154 -105.99 25.26 -72.00
C CYS A 154 -105.63 24.83 -70.57
N ARG A 155 -104.66 23.91 -70.41
CA ARG A 155 -104.14 23.46 -69.11
C ARG A 155 -102.64 23.20 -69.15
N MET A 156 -101.93 23.59 -68.09
CA MET A 156 -100.52 23.25 -67.86
C MET A 156 -100.42 22.07 -66.88
N MET A 157 -99.61 21.07 -67.20
CA MET A 157 -99.33 19.91 -66.34
C MET A 157 -97.86 19.91 -65.93
N LYS A 158 -97.56 19.78 -64.62
CA LYS A 158 -96.19 19.60 -64.09
C LYS A 158 -95.98 18.15 -63.61
N PRO A 159 -94.77 17.56 -63.76
CA PRO A 159 -94.47 16.24 -63.19
C PRO A 159 -94.30 16.29 -61.66
N ILE A 160 -94.58 15.20 -60.93
CA ILE A 160 -94.38 15.07 -59.47
C ILE A 160 -93.51 13.83 -59.18
N GLU A 161 -92.25 13.97 -58.72
CA GLU A 161 -91.48 12.89 -58.03
C GLU A 161 -90.08 13.26 -57.46
N THR A 162 -89.48 14.42 -57.77
CA THR A 162 -88.05 14.69 -57.51
C THR A 162 -87.69 15.26 -56.13
N GLU A 163 -88.59 15.92 -55.41
CA GLU A 163 -88.27 16.53 -54.09
C GLU A 163 -88.09 15.51 -52.95
N ILE A 164 -88.73 14.33 -53.04
CA ILE A 164 -88.70 13.31 -51.99
C ILE A 164 -87.36 12.56 -51.95
N LYS A 165 -86.74 12.36 -53.12
CA LYS A 165 -85.45 11.64 -53.22
C LYS A 165 -84.27 12.49 -52.75
N LEU A 166 -84.31 13.82 -52.93
CA LEU A 166 -83.22 14.73 -52.55
C LEU A 166 -83.04 14.81 -51.02
N GLY A 167 -84.14 14.97 -50.27
CA GLY A 167 -84.08 15.11 -48.81
C GLY A 167 -83.62 13.84 -48.06
N TYR A 168 -83.78 12.65 -48.68
CA TYR A 168 -83.30 11.41 -48.09
C TYR A 168 -81.77 11.27 -48.18
N VAL A 169 -81.18 11.70 -49.30
CA VAL A 169 -79.73 11.60 -49.55
C VAL A 169 -78.94 12.60 -48.69
N GLU A 170 -79.43 13.84 -48.54
CA GLU A 170 -78.78 14.85 -47.68
C GLU A 170 -78.67 14.37 -46.22
N LYS A 171 -79.72 13.77 -45.68
CA LYS A 171 -79.75 13.25 -44.31
C LYS A 171 -78.78 12.08 -44.08
N GLN A 172 -78.54 11.27 -45.11
CA GLN A 172 -77.56 10.17 -45.04
C GLN A 172 -76.11 10.69 -45.10
N LEU A 173 -75.84 11.75 -45.87
CA LEU A 173 -74.53 12.38 -45.94
C LEU A 173 -74.16 13.10 -44.64
N GLU A 174 -75.12 13.79 -43.99
CA GLU A 174 -74.90 14.40 -42.68
C GLU A 174 -74.56 13.37 -41.58
N GLY A 175 -75.20 12.20 -41.61
CA GLY A 175 -74.91 11.11 -40.67
C GLY A 175 -73.48 10.59 -40.80
N LYS A 176 -73.01 10.36 -42.03
CA LYS A 176 -71.63 9.92 -42.30
C LYS A 176 -70.60 10.99 -41.95
N GLY A 177 -70.92 12.27 -42.17
CA GLY A 177 -70.04 13.38 -41.79
C GLY A 177 -69.80 13.46 -40.28
N LYS A 178 -70.86 13.31 -39.47
CA LYS A 178 -70.74 13.28 -38.00
C LYS A 178 -69.97 12.08 -37.48
N GLU A 179 -70.13 10.91 -38.12
CA GLU A 179 -69.37 9.72 -37.76
C GLU A 179 -67.87 9.90 -38.07
N GLN A 180 -67.54 10.46 -39.24
CA GLN A 180 -66.16 10.79 -39.60
C GLN A 180 -65.56 11.82 -38.63
N GLU A 181 -66.28 12.90 -38.33
CA GLU A 181 -65.83 13.93 -37.39
C GLU A 181 -65.58 13.36 -35.98
N ALA A 182 -66.47 12.49 -35.49
CA ALA A 182 -66.27 11.79 -34.21
C ALA A 182 -65.04 10.88 -34.22
N THR A 183 -64.78 10.17 -35.34
CA THR A 183 -63.57 9.33 -35.44
C THR A 183 -62.29 10.14 -35.52
N VAL A 184 -62.29 11.29 -36.20
CA VAL A 184 -61.14 12.20 -36.27
C VAL A 184 -60.87 12.81 -34.89
N ALA A 185 -61.91 13.29 -34.20
CA ALA A 185 -61.76 13.82 -32.85
C ALA A 185 -61.21 12.78 -31.85
N ALA A 186 -61.66 11.52 -31.95
CA ALA A 186 -61.15 10.43 -31.12
C ALA A 186 -59.68 10.09 -31.44
N LEU A 187 -59.27 10.18 -32.72
CA LEU A 187 -57.88 9.99 -33.12
C LEU A 187 -57.00 11.12 -32.60
N ASP A 188 -57.41 12.38 -32.76
CA ASP A 188 -56.68 13.56 -32.25
C ASP A 188 -56.50 13.51 -30.73
N GLU A 189 -57.54 13.12 -29.99
CA GLU A 189 -57.44 12.93 -28.53
C GLU A 189 -56.43 11.82 -28.17
N SER A 190 -56.44 10.71 -28.92
CA SER A 190 -55.50 9.62 -28.71
C SER A 190 -54.05 9.98 -29.06
N GLU A 191 -53.84 10.80 -30.09
CA GLU A 191 -52.51 11.28 -30.48
C GLU A 191 -51.96 12.25 -29.44
N LYS A 192 -52.80 13.17 -28.94
CA LYS A 192 -52.41 14.08 -27.87
C LYS A 192 -52.00 13.34 -26.59
N LEU A 193 -52.80 12.36 -26.16
CA LEU A 193 -52.46 11.53 -24.99
C LEU A 193 -51.14 10.77 -25.18
N ARG A 194 -50.84 10.35 -26.42
CA ARG A 194 -49.59 9.67 -26.74
C ARG A 194 -48.40 10.63 -26.71
N GLU A 195 -48.56 11.86 -27.20
CA GLU A 195 -47.52 12.90 -27.14
C GLU A 195 -47.21 13.29 -25.68
N ASP A 196 -48.23 13.55 -24.87
CA ASP A 196 -48.09 13.85 -23.44
C ASP A 196 -47.34 12.73 -22.69
N ALA A 197 -47.66 11.47 -22.99
CA ALA A 197 -46.99 10.32 -22.38
C ALA A 197 -45.51 10.18 -22.82
N ILE A 198 -45.18 10.54 -24.07
CA ILE A 198 -43.80 10.54 -24.56
C ILE A 198 -42.98 11.62 -23.84
N GLU A 199 -43.55 12.81 -23.65
CA GLU A 199 -42.88 13.91 -22.93
C GLU A 199 -42.64 13.55 -21.46
N GLU A 200 -43.62 12.94 -20.78
CA GLU A 200 -43.46 12.48 -19.40
C GLU A 200 -42.38 11.39 -19.28
N LEU A 201 -42.30 10.45 -20.24
CA LEU A 201 -41.25 9.43 -20.25
C LEU A 201 -39.87 10.04 -20.53
N SER A 202 -39.79 11.02 -21.42
CA SER A 202 -38.53 11.71 -21.73
C SER A 202 -37.97 12.47 -20.53
N THR A 203 -38.83 13.17 -19.77
CA THR A 203 -38.40 13.88 -18.54
C THR A 203 -37.91 12.90 -17.47
N LYS A 204 -38.61 11.78 -17.28
CA LYS A 204 -38.17 10.72 -16.34
C LYS A 204 -36.84 10.09 -16.76
N GLU A 205 -36.62 9.88 -18.05
CA GLU A 205 -35.36 9.37 -18.57
C GLU A 205 -34.21 10.34 -18.27
N GLN A 206 -34.42 11.65 -18.48
CA GLN A 206 -33.43 12.67 -18.12
C GLN A 206 -33.14 12.70 -16.62
N GLU A 207 -34.15 12.58 -15.75
CA GLU A 207 -33.94 12.51 -14.29
C GLU A 207 -33.12 11.27 -13.87
N ILE A 208 -33.36 10.12 -14.52
CA ILE A 208 -32.60 8.90 -14.27
C ILE A 208 -31.15 9.08 -14.68
N ILE A 209 -30.89 9.68 -15.84
CA ILE A 209 -29.53 9.99 -16.32
C ILE A 209 -28.82 10.92 -15.34
N GLN A 210 -29.47 12.00 -14.92
CA GLN A 210 -28.88 12.93 -13.93
C GLN A 210 -28.55 12.23 -12.61
N LYS A 211 -29.45 11.40 -12.08
CA LYS A 211 -29.19 10.63 -10.86
C LYS A 211 -28.06 9.61 -11.05
N ALA A 212 -27.94 9.02 -12.23
CA ALA A 212 -26.86 8.10 -12.55
C ALA A 212 -25.50 8.82 -12.59
N ASP A 213 -25.45 10.01 -13.19
CA ASP A 213 -24.23 10.85 -13.22
C ASP A 213 -23.84 11.33 -11.82
N GLU A 214 -24.79 11.78 -11.00
CA GLU A 214 -24.54 12.14 -9.60
C GLU A 214 -24.02 10.96 -8.78
N LEU A 215 -24.58 9.75 -9.01
CA LEU A 215 -24.11 8.54 -8.34
C LEU A 215 -22.69 8.19 -8.78
N ALA A 216 -22.37 8.31 -10.07
CA ALA A 216 -21.04 8.07 -10.62
C ALA A 216 -20.00 9.05 -10.05
N GLU A 217 -20.33 10.34 -9.97
CA GLU A 217 -19.50 11.37 -9.33
C GLU A 217 -19.26 11.06 -7.83
N LYS A 218 -20.31 10.67 -7.09
CA LYS A 218 -20.18 10.26 -5.69
C LYS A 218 -19.31 9.02 -5.52
N GLN A 219 -19.46 8.02 -6.41
CA GLN A 219 -18.61 6.82 -6.40
C GLN A 219 -17.16 7.17 -6.70
N LYS A 220 -16.90 8.07 -7.65
CA LYS A 220 -15.56 8.54 -7.97
C LYS A 220 -14.93 9.28 -6.80
N LEU A 221 -15.68 10.18 -6.15
CA LEU A 221 -15.22 10.88 -4.94
C LEU A 221 -14.93 9.90 -3.81
N HIS A 222 -15.83 8.96 -3.55
CA HIS A 222 -15.62 7.93 -2.53
C HIS A 222 -14.40 7.07 -2.83
N GLN A 223 -14.19 6.69 -4.08
CA GLN A 223 -13.00 5.94 -4.51
C GLN A 223 -11.73 6.76 -4.29
N THR A 224 -11.73 8.06 -4.62
CA THR A 224 -10.57 8.93 -4.36
C THR A 224 -10.28 9.05 -2.87
N GLU A 225 -11.30 9.25 -2.03
CA GLU A 225 -11.14 9.29 -0.58
C GLU A 225 -10.60 7.96 -0.02
N LEU A 226 -11.06 6.83 -0.58
CA LEU A 226 -10.55 5.50 -0.21
C LEU A 226 -9.07 5.37 -0.57
N THR A 227 -8.68 5.77 -1.78
CA THR A 227 -7.27 5.71 -2.22
C THR A 227 -6.36 6.63 -1.42
N GLU A 228 -6.84 7.82 -1.01
CA GLU A 228 -6.09 8.72 -0.14
C GLU A 228 -5.92 8.13 1.26
N LYS A 229 -6.95 7.45 1.80
CA LYS A 229 -6.86 6.74 3.08
C LYS A 229 -5.90 5.57 3.00
N GLU A 230 -5.94 4.78 1.91
CA GLU A 230 -5.01 3.68 1.67
C GLU A 230 -3.56 4.18 1.59
N GLN A 231 -3.31 5.27 0.85
CA GLN A 231 -1.99 5.88 0.78
C GLN A 231 -1.51 6.37 2.14
N ARG A 232 -2.39 7.02 2.92
CA ARG A 232 -2.05 7.47 4.27
C ARG A 232 -1.71 6.32 5.22
N ILE A 233 -2.42 5.20 5.12
CA ILE A 233 -2.11 3.98 5.89
C ILE A 233 -0.75 3.43 5.46
N LEU A 234 -0.46 3.40 4.15
CA LEU A 234 0.83 2.95 3.62
C LEU A 234 1.99 3.82 4.13
N ASP A 235 1.86 5.15 4.08
CA ASP A 235 2.87 6.08 4.58
C ASP A 235 3.09 5.90 6.10
N GLN A 236 2.01 5.65 6.86
CA GLN A 236 2.10 5.35 8.30
C GLN A 236 2.79 4.01 8.56
N ALA A 237 2.51 2.98 7.76
CA ALA A 237 3.15 1.68 7.87
C ALA A 237 4.66 1.77 7.59
N GLN A 238 5.07 2.47 6.52
CA GLN A 238 6.48 2.71 6.20
C GLN A 238 7.21 3.48 7.31
N ALA A 239 6.57 4.49 7.91
CA ALA A 239 7.15 5.23 9.04
C ALA A 239 7.33 4.34 10.29
N ILE A 240 6.52 3.29 10.44
CA ILE A 240 6.63 2.33 11.54
C ILE A 240 7.72 1.31 11.26
N GLU A 241 7.80 0.80 10.03
CA GLU A 241 8.91 -0.06 9.59
C GLU A 241 10.26 0.62 9.82
N GLN A 242 10.41 1.89 9.44
CA GLN A 242 11.63 2.65 9.70
C GLN A 242 11.98 2.72 11.19
N LYS A 243 10.98 2.98 12.05
CA LYS A 243 11.19 3.03 13.51
C LYS A 243 11.57 1.66 14.10
N ILE A 244 11.05 0.57 13.54
CA ILE A 244 11.43 -0.79 13.94
C ILE A 244 12.88 -1.04 13.55
N GLN A 245 13.26 -0.70 12.32
CA GLN A 245 14.64 -0.83 11.86
C GLN A 245 15.62 -0.03 12.72
N ASP A 246 15.32 1.25 13.00
CA ASP A 246 16.15 2.10 13.86
C ASP A 246 16.30 1.51 15.28
N TYR A 247 15.25 0.87 15.80
CA TYR A 247 15.27 0.18 17.10
C TYR A 247 16.13 -1.09 17.08
N GLU A 248 16.04 -1.89 16.01
CA GLU A 248 16.86 -3.09 15.85
C GLU A 248 18.35 -2.74 15.70
N GLU A 249 18.68 -1.71 14.92
CA GLU A 249 20.05 -1.19 14.80
C GLU A 249 20.59 -0.71 16.15
N ALA A 250 19.78 0.00 16.95
CA ALA A 250 20.16 0.41 18.30
C ALA A 250 20.39 -0.77 19.25
N GLN A 251 19.58 -1.84 19.16
CA GLN A 251 19.76 -3.06 19.94
C GLN A 251 21.05 -3.80 19.59
N VAL A 252 21.40 -3.88 18.30
CA VAL A 252 22.66 -4.48 17.86
C VAL A 252 23.84 -3.68 18.40
N ALA A 253 23.83 -2.35 18.24
CA ALA A 253 24.87 -1.48 18.76
C ALA A 253 25.05 -1.61 20.28
N LEU A 254 23.93 -1.71 21.02
CA LEU A 254 23.96 -1.95 22.46
C LEU A 254 24.67 -3.27 22.79
N LYS A 255 24.27 -4.38 22.17
CA LYS A 255 24.88 -5.70 22.40
C LYS A 255 26.37 -5.73 22.06
N GLU A 256 26.77 -5.07 20.98
CA GLU A 256 28.20 -4.94 20.64
C GLU A 256 28.99 -4.19 21.71
N THR A 257 28.41 -3.13 22.28
CA THR A 257 29.07 -2.41 23.40
C THR A 257 29.08 -3.20 24.71
N GLU A 258 28.03 -3.97 25.01
CA GLU A 258 28.01 -4.88 26.17
C GLU A 258 29.10 -5.97 26.04
N LEU A 259 29.28 -6.53 24.84
CA LEU A 259 30.34 -7.50 24.57
C LEU A 259 31.73 -6.88 24.76
N LYS A 260 31.97 -5.69 24.19
CA LYS A 260 33.26 -4.97 24.36
C LYS A 260 33.54 -4.65 25.82
N LYS A 261 32.50 -4.30 26.59
CA LYS A 261 32.62 -4.09 28.04
C LYS A 261 33.02 -5.39 28.74
N GLN A 262 32.33 -6.50 28.47
CA GLN A 262 32.68 -7.80 29.06
C GLN A 262 34.11 -8.21 28.72
N GLU A 263 34.55 -8.06 27.47
CA GLU A 263 35.93 -8.33 27.06
C GLU A 263 36.95 -7.44 27.78
N ALA A 264 36.61 -6.18 28.08
CA ALA A 264 37.46 -5.29 28.87
C ALA A 264 37.50 -5.71 30.35
N GLU A 265 36.37 -6.11 30.94
CA GLU A 265 36.29 -6.63 32.31
C GLU A 265 37.13 -7.91 32.45
N THR A 266 37.03 -8.85 31.51
CA THR A 266 37.84 -10.08 31.55
C THR A 266 39.34 -9.80 31.44
N LYS A 267 39.73 -8.88 30.55
CA LYS A 267 41.15 -8.47 30.43
C LYS A 267 41.66 -7.80 31.70
N LEU A 268 40.81 -6.99 32.35
CA LEU A 268 41.15 -6.36 33.62
C LEU A 268 41.35 -7.42 34.71
N THR A 269 40.44 -8.39 34.84
CA THR A 269 40.58 -9.47 35.82
C THR A 269 41.82 -10.33 35.56
N GLU A 270 42.12 -10.67 34.31
CA GLU A 270 43.33 -11.42 33.95
C GLU A 270 44.60 -10.64 34.33
N ALA A 271 44.64 -9.33 34.08
CA ALA A 271 45.75 -8.48 34.48
C ALA A 271 45.90 -8.37 36.01
N GLU A 272 44.78 -8.28 36.75
CA GLU A 272 44.79 -8.26 38.22
C GLU A 272 45.33 -9.57 38.80
N GLU A 273 44.91 -10.73 38.26
CA GLU A 273 45.42 -12.04 38.66
C GLU A 273 46.92 -12.20 38.33
N GLU A 274 47.38 -11.69 37.19
CA GLU A 274 48.81 -11.73 36.83
C GLU A 274 49.64 -10.87 37.79
N ILE A 275 49.17 -9.67 38.16
CA ILE A 275 49.81 -8.82 39.15
C ILE A 275 49.90 -9.53 40.50
N LEU A 276 48.80 -10.14 40.95
CA LEU A 276 48.77 -10.87 42.22
C LEU A 276 49.77 -12.05 42.22
N ARG A 277 49.78 -12.84 41.15
CA ARG A 277 50.73 -13.96 41.00
C ARG A 277 52.19 -13.49 41.02
N LYS A 278 52.50 -12.38 40.34
CA LYS A 278 53.86 -11.80 40.35
C LYS A 278 54.24 -11.23 41.72
N ALA A 279 53.29 -10.66 42.45
CA ALA A 279 53.49 -10.19 43.82
C ALA A 279 53.77 -11.36 44.80
N GLU A 280 53.02 -12.45 44.72
CA GLU A 280 53.28 -13.67 45.51
C GLU A 280 54.65 -14.30 45.18
N GLU A 281 55.03 -14.32 43.89
CA GLU A 281 56.35 -14.81 43.49
C GLU A 281 57.50 -13.90 43.99
N LEU A 282 57.23 -12.61 44.19
CA LEU A 282 58.17 -11.70 44.83
C LEU A 282 58.27 -11.95 46.32
N GLU A 283 57.15 -12.09 47.02
CA GLU A 283 57.11 -12.33 48.47
C GLU A 283 57.79 -13.67 48.85
N THR A 284 57.56 -14.73 48.07
CA THR A 284 58.25 -16.02 48.27
C THR A 284 59.76 -15.90 48.10
N LYS A 285 60.25 -15.15 47.11
CA LYS A 285 61.69 -14.90 46.92
C LYS A 285 62.29 -14.03 48.02
N GLU A 286 61.56 -13.02 48.50
CA GLU A 286 61.99 -12.22 49.65
C GLU A 286 62.13 -13.10 50.90
N ARG A 287 61.17 -14.00 51.14
CA ARG A 287 61.21 -14.94 52.24
C ARG A 287 62.36 -15.94 52.12
N GLU A 288 62.57 -16.54 50.94
CA GLU A 288 63.71 -17.43 50.68
C GLU A 288 65.06 -16.71 50.90
N ASN A 289 65.18 -15.45 50.49
CA ASN A 289 66.37 -14.65 50.72
C ASN A 289 66.58 -14.35 52.21
N ALA A 290 65.51 -14.04 52.96
CA ALA A 290 65.57 -13.83 54.40
C ALA A 290 65.96 -15.11 55.15
N ASP A 291 65.39 -16.26 54.76
CA ASP A 291 65.73 -17.57 55.32
C ASP A 291 67.19 -17.94 55.00
N ALA A 292 67.70 -17.62 53.81
CA ALA A 292 69.10 -17.83 53.46
C ALA A 292 70.06 -16.93 54.26
N LEU A 293 69.69 -15.67 54.51
CA LEU A 293 70.44 -14.73 55.35
C LEU A 293 70.51 -15.22 56.80
N THR A 294 69.38 -15.63 57.38
CA THR A 294 69.34 -16.15 58.76
C THR A 294 70.12 -17.46 58.90
N ALA A 295 70.09 -18.33 57.89
CA ALA A 295 70.93 -19.54 57.87
C ALA A 295 72.43 -19.19 57.85
N LYS A 296 72.84 -18.18 57.06
CA LYS A 296 74.22 -17.69 57.01
C LYS A 296 74.67 -17.06 58.33
N GLU A 297 73.81 -16.28 58.97
CA GLU A 297 74.08 -15.73 60.31
C GLU A 297 74.31 -16.85 61.34
N LYS A 298 73.49 -17.91 61.30
CA LYS A 298 73.64 -19.07 62.18
C LYS A 298 74.94 -19.85 61.94
N GLU A 299 75.38 -20.00 60.69
CA GLU A 299 76.67 -20.62 60.35
C GLU A 299 77.85 -19.81 60.93
N ILE A 300 77.78 -18.47 60.86
CA ILE A 300 78.82 -17.58 61.39
C ILE A 300 78.89 -17.67 62.91
N LEU A 301 77.74 -17.65 63.60
CA LEU A 301 77.67 -17.85 65.05
C LEU A 301 78.31 -19.18 65.48
N ALA A 302 77.97 -20.28 64.79
CA ALA A 302 78.56 -21.59 65.09
C ALA A 302 80.08 -21.65 64.83
N ALA A 303 80.58 -20.90 63.85
CA ALA A 303 82.02 -20.77 63.60
C ALA A 303 82.72 -19.92 64.69
N ALA A 304 82.05 -18.87 65.19
CA ALA A 304 82.54 -18.04 66.29
C ALA A 304 82.64 -18.84 67.60
N ASP A 305 81.64 -19.65 67.93
CA ASP A 305 81.64 -20.51 69.13
C ASP A 305 82.81 -21.52 69.10
N LYS A 306 83.06 -22.16 67.94
CA LYS A 306 84.19 -23.08 67.76
C LYS A 306 85.55 -22.39 67.92
N LEU A 307 85.66 -21.15 67.45
CA LEU A 307 86.87 -20.36 67.64
C LEU A 307 87.09 -20.07 69.13
N GLU A 308 86.04 -19.66 69.86
CA GLU A 308 86.14 -19.38 71.28
C GLU A 308 86.57 -20.62 72.08
N GLU A 309 86.06 -21.80 71.73
CA GLU A 309 86.47 -23.08 72.33
C GLU A 309 87.97 -23.36 72.08
N LYS A 310 88.44 -23.12 70.84
CA LYS A 310 89.85 -23.31 70.47
C LYS A 310 90.78 -22.28 71.14
N GLU A 311 90.34 -21.03 71.30
CA GLU A 311 91.10 -20.01 72.02
C GLU A 311 91.22 -20.35 73.52
N ARG A 312 90.14 -20.84 74.16
CA ARG A 312 90.21 -21.32 75.55
C ARG A 312 91.17 -22.50 75.71
N ALA A 313 91.18 -23.45 74.77
CA ALA A 313 92.10 -24.58 74.79
C ALA A 313 93.56 -24.13 74.65
N HIS A 314 93.82 -23.17 73.75
CA HIS A 314 95.15 -22.56 73.61
C HIS A 314 95.60 -21.89 74.92
N ASP A 315 94.76 -21.09 75.55
CA ASP A 315 95.10 -20.40 76.80
C ASP A 315 95.38 -21.36 77.97
N GLU A 316 94.72 -22.53 78.00
CA GLU A 316 94.99 -23.56 78.98
C GLU A 316 96.37 -24.22 78.78
N VAL A 317 96.76 -24.47 77.52
CA VAL A 317 98.08 -25.00 77.17
C VAL A 317 99.18 -23.99 77.52
N VAL A 318 98.97 -22.70 77.23
CA VAL A 318 99.91 -21.64 77.61
C VAL A 318 100.13 -21.59 79.12
N LYS A 319 99.05 -21.66 79.92
CA LYS A 319 99.17 -21.72 81.38
C LYS A 319 99.93 -22.94 81.89
N LYS A 320 99.72 -24.10 81.28
CA LYS A 320 100.49 -25.32 81.64
C LYS A 320 101.96 -25.12 81.33
N MET A 321 102.30 -24.57 80.16
CA MET A 321 103.69 -24.29 79.76
C MET A 321 104.39 -23.33 80.74
N GLU A 322 103.75 -22.24 81.15
CA GLU A 322 104.29 -21.30 82.14
C GLU A 322 104.57 -21.97 83.49
N GLN A 323 103.70 -22.89 83.93
CA GLN A 323 103.91 -23.66 85.16
C GLN A 323 105.09 -24.64 85.04
N THR A 324 105.24 -25.31 83.90
CA THR A 324 106.35 -26.24 83.65
C THR A 324 107.69 -25.51 83.54
N GLU A 325 107.72 -24.33 82.90
CA GLU A 325 108.91 -23.47 82.84
C GLU A 325 109.31 -22.95 84.22
N ALA A 326 108.34 -22.59 85.08
CA ALA A 326 108.63 -22.18 86.45
C ALA A 326 109.27 -23.32 87.27
N LEU A 327 108.78 -24.55 87.13
CA LEU A 327 109.39 -25.73 87.77
C LEU A 327 110.81 -26.01 87.25
N ARG A 328 111.04 -25.85 85.95
CA ARG A 328 112.38 -25.97 85.35
C ARG A 328 113.35 -24.96 85.93
N ALA A 329 112.94 -23.69 86.06
CA ALA A 329 113.79 -22.65 86.64
C ALA A 329 114.15 -22.95 88.11
N GLU A 330 113.22 -23.54 88.87
CA GLU A 330 113.47 -23.97 90.26
C GLU A 330 114.50 -25.11 90.32
N VAL A 331 114.38 -26.12 89.45
CA VAL A 331 115.36 -27.23 89.34
C VAL A 331 116.74 -26.72 88.90
N GLU A 332 116.81 -25.79 87.96
CA GLU A 332 118.06 -25.20 87.46
C GLU A 332 118.76 -24.36 88.55
N ASN A 333 117.99 -23.63 89.36
CA ASN A 333 118.50 -22.93 90.54
C ASN A 333 119.02 -23.91 91.62
N GLU A 334 118.35 -25.04 91.84
CA GLU A 334 118.85 -26.08 92.76
C GLU A 334 120.15 -26.74 92.27
N LEU A 335 120.26 -27.02 90.97
CA LEU A 335 121.45 -27.60 90.35
C LEU A 335 122.64 -26.64 90.45
N THR A 336 122.45 -25.37 90.10
CA THR A 336 123.51 -24.35 90.18
C THR A 336 123.98 -24.10 91.62
N ALA A 337 123.07 -24.13 92.60
CA ALA A 337 123.43 -24.04 94.02
C ALA A 337 124.26 -25.25 94.48
N LYS A 338 123.91 -26.47 94.05
CA LYS A 338 124.68 -27.69 94.38
C LYS A 338 126.06 -27.69 93.70
N GLU A 339 126.17 -27.15 92.50
CA GLU A 339 127.43 -27.06 91.74
C GLU A 339 128.42 -26.04 92.35
N GLN A 340 127.92 -24.92 92.87
CA GLN A 340 128.75 -23.96 93.62
C GLN A 340 129.32 -24.57 94.92
N VAL A 341 128.55 -25.41 95.62
CA VAL A 341 129.04 -26.14 96.81
C VAL A 341 130.15 -27.12 96.45
N ILE A 342 130.03 -27.79 95.29
CA ILE A 342 131.06 -28.72 94.79
C ILE A 342 132.36 -27.97 94.45
N GLN A 343 132.27 -26.80 93.79
CA GLN A 343 133.45 -25.99 93.46
C GLN A 343 134.17 -25.44 94.69
N GLU A 344 133.44 -25.01 95.72
CA GLU A 344 134.04 -24.53 96.97
C GLU A 344 134.70 -25.67 97.78
N GLN A 345 134.10 -26.87 97.77
CA GLN A 345 134.69 -28.07 98.37
C GLN A 345 135.97 -28.51 97.61
N ALA A 346 136.01 -28.38 96.29
CA ALA A 346 137.20 -28.67 95.48
C ALA A 346 138.36 -27.70 95.79
N LYS A 347 138.06 -26.41 96.02
CA LYS A 347 139.07 -25.39 96.37
C LYS A 347 139.72 -25.62 97.74
N GLN A 348 138.94 -26.08 98.72
CA GLN A 348 139.43 -26.40 100.06
C GLN A 348 140.37 -27.63 100.08
N ILE A 349 140.21 -28.54 99.11
CA ILE A 349 141.07 -29.71 98.95
C ILE A 349 142.43 -29.32 98.33
N GLU A 350 142.43 -28.39 97.38
CA GLU A 350 143.67 -27.96 96.69
C GLU A 350 144.60 -27.13 97.60
N LEU A 351 144.04 -26.37 98.54
CA LEU A 351 144.84 -25.56 99.48
C LEU A 351 145.58 -26.40 100.53
N LYS A 352 145.06 -27.58 100.89
CA LYS A 352 145.69 -28.52 101.84
C LYS A 352 146.80 -29.37 101.21
N ALA A 353 146.91 -29.38 99.89
CA ALA A 353 147.89 -30.20 99.17
C ALA A 353 149.28 -29.55 99.00
N LYS A 354 149.48 -28.31 99.47
CA LYS A 354 150.71 -27.53 99.19
C LYS A 354 151.67 -27.30 100.37
N GLU A 355 151.37 -27.76 101.57
CA GLU A 355 152.27 -27.63 102.73
C GLU A 355 152.43 -28.96 103.47
N SER A 356 153.48 -29.71 103.13
CA SER A 356 154.42 -30.35 104.08
C SER A 356 155.05 -31.60 103.47
N ALA A 357 156.34 -31.49 103.14
CA ALA A 357 157.25 -32.60 102.94
C ALA A 357 157.99 -32.92 104.25
N ASP A 358 158.34 -34.20 104.40
CA ASP A 358 159.32 -34.80 105.34
C ASP A 358 158.88 -35.33 106.73
N THR A 359 158.57 -36.63 106.69
CA THR A 359 159.11 -37.75 107.50
C THR A 359 158.16 -38.59 108.39
N LEU A 360 158.22 -39.90 108.08
CA LEU A 360 157.99 -41.09 108.89
C LEU A 360 156.56 -41.45 109.36
N SER A 361 156.00 -42.36 108.56
CA SER A 361 155.49 -43.70 108.94
C SER A 361 154.45 -43.82 110.05
N ALA A 362 153.42 -44.61 109.70
CA ALA A 362 152.26 -45.01 110.48
C ALA A 362 151.16 -43.94 110.60
N LYS A 363 150.35 -43.82 109.54
CA LYS A 363 148.89 -44.07 109.61
C LYS A 363 148.23 -44.09 108.23
N GLU A 364 148.27 -45.26 107.61
CA GLU A 364 147.42 -45.70 106.49
C GLU A 364 145.97 -45.97 106.94
N LYS A 365 145.25 -45.00 107.51
CA LYS A 365 143.83 -45.25 107.88
C LYS A 365 142.83 -44.10 107.75
N GLU A 366 143.18 -43.01 107.06
CA GLU A 366 142.24 -41.91 106.77
C GLU A 366 142.02 -41.64 105.26
N ILE A 367 142.81 -42.23 104.37
CA ILE A 367 142.73 -41.97 102.92
C ILE A 367 141.67 -42.85 102.21
N LEU A 368 141.15 -43.91 102.86
CA LEU A 368 140.19 -44.84 102.23
C LEU A 368 138.71 -44.44 102.39
N GLU A 369 138.36 -43.50 103.27
CA GLU A 369 136.95 -43.05 103.45
C GLU A 369 136.58 -41.83 102.59
N ALA A 370 137.55 -41.08 102.05
CA ALA A 370 137.28 -39.88 101.26
C ALA A 370 136.90 -40.14 99.79
N SER A 371 137.17 -41.33 99.21
CA SER A 371 136.82 -41.61 97.81
C SER A 371 135.41 -42.17 97.61
N LYS A 372 134.81 -42.75 98.66
CA LYS A 372 133.46 -43.34 98.59
C LYS A 372 132.34 -42.28 98.61
N ALA A 373 132.57 -41.14 99.26
CA ALA A 373 131.61 -40.02 99.32
C ALA A 373 131.49 -39.22 97.99
N LEU A 374 132.48 -39.32 97.09
CA LEU A 374 132.43 -38.67 95.77
C LEU A 374 131.55 -39.48 94.78
N ALA A 375 131.61 -40.82 94.85
CA ALA A 375 130.86 -41.70 93.95
C ALA A 375 129.35 -41.72 94.20
N GLU A 376 128.90 -41.60 95.46
CA GLU A 376 127.45 -41.49 95.78
C GLU A 376 126.86 -40.14 95.37
N ARG A 377 127.67 -39.07 95.31
CA ARG A 377 127.23 -37.74 94.84
C ARG A 377 127.15 -37.63 93.31
N GLU A 378 128.00 -38.33 92.57
CA GLU A 378 127.87 -38.41 91.09
C GLU A 378 126.64 -39.22 90.65
N ALA A 379 126.21 -40.23 91.41
CA ALA A 379 124.98 -40.97 91.14
C ALA A 379 123.72 -40.09 91.35
N ALA A 380 123.71 -39.24 92.39
CA ALA A 380 122.62 -38.28 92.63
C ALA A 380 122.59 -37.15 91.58
N ALA A 381 123.75 -36.71 91.07
CA ALA A 381 123.83 -35.74 89.98
C ALA A 381 123.28 -36.31 88.65
N LYS A 382 123.51 -37.60 88.37
CA LYS A 382 122.94 -38.27 87.19
C LYS A 382 121.42 -38.47 87.27
N ASP A 383 120.86 -38.77 88.44
CA ASP A 383 119.40 -38.86 88.63
C ASP A 383 118.72 -37.48 88.49
N ALA A 384 119.38 -36.42 88.96
CA ALA A 384 118.93 -35.05 88.74
C ALA A 384 119.02 -34.63 87.26
N GLN A 385 120.10 -35.00 86.56
CA GLN A 385 120.25 -34.75 85.13
C GLN A 385 119.19 -35.50 84.31
N GLN A 386 118.88 -36.76 84.65
CA GLN A 386 117.81 -37.51 83.98
C GLN A 386 116.42 -36.91 84.21
N LYS A 387 116.15 -36.33 85.40
CA LYS A 387 114.91 -35.59 85.64
C LYS A 387 114.86 -34.26 84.89
N GLN A 388 115.98 -33.57 84.75
CA GLN A 388 116.10 -32.37 83.92
C GLN A 388 115.86 -32.68 82.43
N ASP A 389 116.46 -33.75 81.91
CA ASP A 389 116.29 -34.18 80.52
C ASP A 389 114.85 -34.68 80.25
N ALA A 390 114.22 -35.34 81.22
CA ALA A 390 112.81 -35.74 81.12
C ALA A 390 111.87 -34.53 81.10
N ALA A 391 112.09 -33.55 81.99
CA ALA A 391 111.32 -32.29 82.00
C ALA A 391 111.56 -31.46 80.71
N GLN A 392 112.77 -31.49 80.17
CA GLN A 392 113.10 -30.83 78.90
C GLN A 392 112.36 -31.48 77.72
N ASN A 393 112.31 -32.81 77.66
CA ASN A 393 111.58 -33.52 76.60
C ASN A 393 110.05 -33.30 76.69
N GLU A 394 109.50 -33.18 77.90
CA GLU A 394 108.07 -32.92 78.11
C GLU A 394 107.70 -31.48 77.73
N LEU A 395 108.59 -30.51 78.03
CA LEU A 395 108.45 -29.12 77.58
C LEU A 395 108.56 -29.02 76.05
N ASP A 396 109.52 -29.70 75.41
CA ASP A 396 109.66 -29.71 73.95
C ASP A 396 108.45 -30.34 73.25
N ALA A 397 107.83 -31.36 73.87
CA ALA A 397 106.58 -31.94 73.39
C ALA A 397 105.40 -30.95 73.52
N MET A 398 105.28 -30.24 74.64
CA MET A 398 104.27 -29.20 74.85
C MET A 398 104.45 -27.99 73.93
N ILE A 399 105.70 -27.58 73.65
CA ILE A 399 106.00 -26.52 72.67
C ILE A 399 105.54 -26.94 71.28
N LYS A 400 105.78 -28.19 70.89
CA LYS A 400 105.32 -28.71 69.60
C LYS A 400 103.79 -28.79 69.49
N GLU A 401 103.11 -29.14 70.59
CA GLU A 401 101.64 -29.11 70.67
C GLU A 401 101.10 -27.69 70.61
N LYS A 402 101.74 -26.74 71.30
CA LYS A 402 101.44 -25.30 71.23
C LYS A 402 101.62 -24.75 69.81
N GLU A 403 102.73 -25.03 69.13
CA GLU A 403 102.96 -24.59 67.75
C GLU A 403 101.91 -25.15 66.78
N LEU A 404 101.44 -26.38 67.03
CA LEU A 404 100.40 -27.02 66.22
C LEU A 404 99.02 -26.39 66.48
N LEU A 405 98.70 -26.09 67.75
CA LEU A 405 97.50 -25.36 68.14
C LEU A 405 97.54 -23.89 67.69
N GLU A 406 98.69 -23.21 67.74
CA GLU A 406 98.89 -21.87 67.19
C GLU A 406 98.71 -21.88 65.67
N GLY A 407 99.23 -22.91 64.98
CA GLY A 407 98.98 -23.13 63.56
C GLY A 407 97.50 -23.36 63.24
N GLU A 408 96.78 -24.14 64.06
CA GLU A 408 95.34 -24.33 63.94
C GLU A 408 94.55 -23.06 64.27
N VAL A 409 94.89 -22.32 65.33
CA VAL A 409 94.25 -21.06 65.71
C VAL A 409 94.50 -19.99 64.67
N VAL A 410 95.70 -19.90 64.08
CA VAL A 410 96.00 -19.00 62.96
C VAL A 410 95.25 -19.43 61.70
N LYS A 411 95.10 -20.73 61.44
CA LYS A 411 94.31 -21.23 60.32
C LYS A 411 92.82 -20.94 60.51
N VAL A 412 92.27 -21.16 61.70
CA VAL A 412 90.87 -20.86 62.03
C VAL A 412 90.63 -19.33 62.12
N LYS A 413 91.60 -18.53 62.59
CA LYS A 413 91.57 -17.05 62.49
C LYS A 413 91.67 -16.59 61.04
N GLY A 414 92.47 -17.25 60.22
CA GLY A 414 92.54 -17.01 58.78
C GLY A 414 91.23 -17.35 58.08
N GLU A 415 90.62 -18.48 58.40
CA GLU A 415 89.30 -18.89 57.90
C GLU A 415 88.19 -17.96 58.42
N ARG A 416 88.25 -17.52 59.68
CA ARG A 416 87.34 -16.52 60.28
C ARG A 416 87.51 -15.15 59.64
N ASP A 417 88.74 -14.71 59.40
CA ASP A 417 89.04 -13.41 58.79
C ASP A 417 88.77 -13.44 57.29
N GLU A 418 88.88 -14.61 56.63
CA GLU A 418 88.43 -14.83 55.26
C GLU A 418 86.90 -14.91 55.19
N LEU A 419 86.23 -15.55 56.16
CA LEU A 419 84.76 -15.52 56.30
C LEU A 419 84.24 -14.13 56.68
N SER A 420 84.98 -13.37 57.50
CA SER A 420 84.65 -11.99 57.90
C SER A 420 84.99 -10.99 56.80
N ARG A 421 86.05 -11.22 56.00
CA ARG A 421 86.30 -10.47 54.76
C ARG A 421 85.30 -10.85 53.68
N LYS A 422 84.86 -12.11 53.57
CA LYS A 422 83.76 -12.52 52.68
C LYS A 422 82.42 -11.96 53.16
N LEU A 423 82.22 -11.77 54.47
CA LEU A 423 81.07 -11.08 55.03
C LEU A 423 81.15 -9.57 54.79
N ALA A 424 82.32 -8.94 54.99
CA ALA A 424 82.59 -7.52 54.73
C ALA A 424 82.64 -7.18 53.23
N GLN A 425 83.06 -8.11 52.36
CA GLN A 425 82.82 -8.06 50.91
C GLN A 425 81.37 -8.38 50.59
N ALA A 426 80.65 -9.24 51.32
CA ALA A 426 79.20 -9.38 51.11
C ALA A 426 78.40 -8.14 51.60
N THR A 427 78.96 -7.33 52.50
CA THR A 427 78.40 -6.03 52.93
C THR A 427 78.95 -4.83 52.13
N GLY A 428 80.14 -4.94 51.54
CA GLY A 428 80.79 -3.91 50.71
C GLY A 428 80.60 -4.10 49.19
N ASP A 429 80.44 -5.33 48.72
CA ASP A 429 79.91 -5.70 47.42
C ASP A 429 78.38 -5.69 47.51
N ALA A 430 77.85 -4.48 47.61
CA ALA A 430 76.51 -4.11 47.21
C ALA A 430 76.17 -4.46 45.73
N ASN A 431 77.00 -5.28 45.06
CA ASN A 431 76.85 -5.69 43.66
C ASN A 431 76.24 -7.09 43.48
N ALA A 432 76.23 -7.96 44.50
CA ALA A 432 75.39 -9.17 44.50
C ALA A 432 73.99 -8.90 45.09
N ALA A 433 73.91 -7.98 46.05
CA ALA A 433 72.68 -7.26 46.35
C ALA A 433 72.22 -6.44 45.14
N SER A 434 73.12 -5.87 44.32
CA SER A 434 72.70 -5.20 43.08
C SER A 434 72.07 -6.15 42.08
N ASP A 435 72.50 -7.40 41.91
CA ASP A 435 71.85 -8.29 40.93
C ASP A 435 70.49 -8.82 41.43
N LEU A 436 70.36 -9.10 42.73
CA LEU A 436 69.08 -9.45 43.34
C LEU A 436 68.15 -8.23 43.49
N ALA A 437 68.67 -7.07 43.86
CA ALA A 437 67.94 -5.81 43.90
C ALA A 437 67.63 -5.29 42.50
N ARG A 438 68.46 -5.54 41.48
CA ARG A 438 68.15 -5.22 40.07
C ARG A 438 67.15 -6.20 39.49
N LYS A 439 67.15 -7.48 39.92
CA LYS A 439 66.08 -8.43 39.61
C LYS A 439 64.78 -8.10 40.35
N HIS A 440 64.85 -7.67 41.60
CA HIS A 440 63.72 -7.18 42.39
C HIS A 440 63.18 -5.88 41.79
N GLU A 441 64.04 -4.92 41.45
CA GLU A 441 63.71 -3.66 40.79
C GLU A 441 63.19 -3.89 39.36
N GLN A 442 63.72 -4.87 38.61
CA GLN A 442 63.14 -5.30 37.33
C GLN A 442 61.74 -5.90 37.50
N LYS A 443 61.54 -6.81 38.47
CA LYS A 443 60.23 -7.41 38.74
C LYS A 443 59.25 -6.40 39.34
N GLN A 444 59.71 -5.47 40.16
CA GLN A 444 58.93 -4.38 40.72
C GLN A 444 58.58 -3.36 39.64
N ALA A 445 59.49 -3.07 38.71
CA ALA A 445 59.21 -2.28 37.53
C ALA A 445 58.21 -2.97 36.59
N GLU A 446 58.26 -4.30 36.49
CA GLU A 446 57.28 -5.09 35.73
C GLU A 446 55.90 -5.06 36.40
N VAL A 447 55.82 -5.20 37.72
CA VAL A 447 54.56 -5.00 38.49
C VAL A 447 54.04 -3.57 38.33
N ASN A 448 54.91 -2.56 38.42
CA ASN A 448 54.52 -1.16 38.23
C ASN A 448 54.06 -0.89 36.79
N SER A 449 54.67 -1.54 35.78
CA SER A 449 54.24 -1.46 34.38
C SER A 449 52.86 -2.08 34.20
N LEU A 450 52.64 -3.29 34.71
CA LEU A 450 51.34 -3.95 34.66
C LEU A 450 50.26 -3.17 35.43
N THR A 451 50.63 -2.51 36.53
CA THR A 451 49.72 -1.63 37.28
C THR A 451 49.30 -0.42 36.44
N LYS A 452 50.21 0.14 35.65
CA LYS A 452 49.91 1.23 34.71
C LYS A 452 49.05 0.76 33.53
N ASP A 453 49.27 -0.46 33.05
CA ASP A 453 48.44 -1.08 32.03
C ASP A 453 47.01 -1.35 32.58
N LYS A 454 46.89 -1.76 33.85
CA LYS A 454 45.62 -1.86 34.58
C LYS A 454 44.89 -0.51 34.65
N GLU A 455 45.56 0.58 35.03
CA GLU A 455 44.96 1.93 35.03
C GLU A 455 44.45 2.34 33.63
N GLY A 456 45.17 1.95 32.56
CA GLY A 456 44.74 2.14 31.18
C GLY A 456 43.46 1.38 30.85
N LEU A 457 43.39 0.10 31.23
CA LEU A 457 42.22 -0.74 31.05
C LEU A 457 41.01 -0.26 31.86
N GLU A 458 41.20 0.22 33.10
CA GLU A 458 40.13 0.81 33.93
C GLU A 458 39.54 2.06 33.27
N LYS A 459 40.38 2.88 32.63
CA LYS A 459 39.93 4.06 31.88
C LYS A 459 39.14 3.68 30.63
N ASP A 460 39.60 2.67 29.90
CA ASP A 460 38.90 2.14 28.73
C ASP A 460 37.55 1.50 29.13
N LEU A 461 37.50 0.79 30.26
CA LEU A 461 36.27 0.27 30.84
C LEU A 461 35.31 1.39 31.26
N GLY A 462 35.83 2.47 31.87
CA GLY A 462 35.05 3.66 32.20
C GLY A 462 34.42 4.31 30.98
N LYS A 463 35.17 4.38 29.86
CA LYS A 463 34.67 4.88 28.58
C LYS A 463 33.61 3.96 27.98
N ALA A 464 33.86 2.64 27.96
CA ALA A 464 32.89 1.66 27.47
C ALA A 464 31.57 1.69 28.28
N ASN A 465 31.64 1.88 29.59
CA ASN A 465 30.46 2.07 30.45
C ASN A 465 29.67 3.35 30.14
N ALA A 466 30.36 4.46 29.83
CA ALA A 466 29.72 5.69 29.42
C ALA A 466 29.02 5.55 28.05
N ASP A 467 29.69 4.91 27.09
CA ASP A 467 29.15 4.63 25.75
C ASP A 467 27.93 3.71 25.83
N LEU A 468 27.98 2.66 26.66
CA LEU A 468 26.86 1.76 26.92
C LEU A 468 25.65 2.51 27.48
N ARG A 469 25.86 3.40 28.46
CA ARG A 469 24.78 4.18 29.07
C ARG A 469 24.11 5.12 28.06
N ALA A 470 24.89 5.76 27.19
CA ALA A 470 24.37 6.60 26.12
C ALA A 470 23.54 5.81 25.09
N LEU A 471 23.94 4.57 24.79
CA LEU A 471 23.19 3.68 23.91
C LEU A 471 21.89 3.16 24.56
N GLN A 472 21.91 2.83 25.86
CA GLN A 472 20.70 2.46 26.61
C GLN A 472 19.65 3.59 26.62
N GLU A 473 20.10 4.85 26.74
CA GLU A 473 19.20 6.02 26.63
C GLU A 473 18.61 6.17 25.22
N LYS A 474 19.41 5.93 24.16
CA LYS A 474 18.92 5.91 22.77
C LYS A 474 17.94 4.77 22.51
N GLU A 475 18.23 3.56 23.01
CA GLU A 475 17.34 2.41 22.92
C GLU A 475 16.00 2.68 23.63
N ALA A 476 16.04 3.26 24.84
CA ALA A 476 14.85 3.66 25.57
C ALA A 476 14.01 4.70 24.81
N ALA A 477 14.66 5.67 24.18
CA ALA A 477 13.99 6.66 23.32
C ALA A 477 13.35 6.03 22.08
N ALA A 478 14.05 5.12 21.41
CA ALA A 478 13.54 4.37 20.26
C ALA A 478 12.35 3.46 20.65
N LYS A 479 12.43 2.79 21.80
CA LYS A 479 11.36 1.96 22.38
C LYS A 479 10.11 2.76 22.75
N ALA A 480 10.28 3.99 23.24
CA ALA A 480 9.17 4.89 23.48
C ALA A 480 8.52 5.34 22.17
N GLY A 481 9.33 5.57 21.12
CA GLY A 481 8.88 5.88 19.77
C GLY A 481 8.04 4.78 19.12
N THR A 482 8.44 3.50 19.26
CA THR A 482 7.73 2.34 18.72
C THR A 482 6.43 2.05 19.45
N ARG A 483 6.39 2.15 20.80
CA ARG A 483 5.13 2.02 21.57
C ARG A 483 4.09 3.07 21.19
N LYS A 484 4.53 4.32 20.97
CA LYS A 484 3.63 5.42 20.58
C LYS A 484 3.07 5.24 19.18
N ALA A 485 3.82 4.57 18.28
CA ALA A 485 3.37 4.26 16.94
C ALA A 485 2.41 3.06 16.90
N GLY A 486 2.64 2.02 17.70
CA GLY A 486 1.72 0.89 17.85
C GLY A 486 0.36 1.28 18.46
N CYS A 487 0.32 2.32 19.30
CA CYS A 487 -0.93 2.86 19.86
C CYS A 487 -1.73 3.74 18.88
N MET A 488 -1.15 4.16 17.75
CA MET A 488 -1.85 4.96 16.73
C MET A 488 -2.52 4.09 15.63
N ILE A 489 -2.22 2.78 15.58
CA ILE A 489 -2.82 1.83 14.63
C ILE A 489 -4.11 1.19 15.20
N MET A 490 -4.27 1.13 16.53
CA MET A 490 -5.55 0.75 17.18
C MET A 490 -6.45 1.98 17.35
#